data_AF-A0A8X6W0V7-F1
#
_entry.id   AF-A0A8X6W0V7-F1
#
_cell.length_a   1.000
_cell.length_b   1.000
_cell.length_c   1.000
_cell.angle_alpha   90.00
_cell.angle_beta   90.00
_cell.angle_gamma   90.00
#
_symmetry.space_group_name_H-M   'P 1'
#
loop_
_entity.id
_entity.type
_entity.pdbx_description
1 polymer ?
#
loop_
_entity_poly.entity_id
_entity_poly.type
_entity_poly.pdbx_seq_one_letter_code
_entity_poly.pdbx_strand_id
1 'polypeptide(L)'
;MSKEALKALNRKRGAVKAQLTRIKNFMNNPDEKDKTHLESKLDTLKSLRIKLRDIRDEYYEVVADDILREIENCPDFEIPTMSREEKLCEEHFTSTYNRDETVRFIVKMPLSRDPSCLGDSKQMALRSLIHCGED
;
A
#
# COMPACT_ATOMS: atom_id res chain seq x y z
N MET A 1 1.93 -13.99 -19.09
CA MET A 1 0.61 -13.44 -18.67
C MET A 1 -0.52 -14.34 -19.17
N SER A 2 -1.36 -14.89 -18.28
CA SER A 2 -2.52 -15.68 -18.71
C SER A 2 -3.70 -14.75 -19.06
N LYS A 3 -4.04 -14.68 -20.35
CA LYS A 3 -5.23 -13.94 -20.84
C LYS A 3 -6.53 -14.38 -20.15
N GLU A 4 -6.56 -15.60 -19.59
CA GLU A 4 -7.70 -16.15 -18.86
C GLU A 4 -7.88 -15.51 -17.48
N ALA A 5 -6.80 -15.26 -16.75
CA ALA A 5 -6.85 -14.59 -15.45
C ALA A 5 -7.40 -13.15 -15.58
N LEU A 6 -6.94 -12.42 -16.59
CA LEU A 6 -7.43 -11.07 -16.88
C LEU A 6 -8.92 -11.07 -17.28
N LYS A 7 -9.38 -12.09 -18.00
CA LYS A 7 -10.80 -12.26 -18.34
C LYS A 7 -11.65 -12.56 -17.10
N ALA A 8 -11.14 -13.35 -16.16
CA ALA A 8 -11.80 -13.63 -14.89
C ALA A 8 -11.91 -12.37 -14.01
N LEU A 9 -10.82 -11.61 -13.87
CA LEU A 9 -10.80 -10.31 -13.18
C LEU A 9 -11.83 -9.33 -13.75
N ASN A 10 -11.90 -9.21 -15.08
CA ASN A 10 -12.88 -8.35 -15.74
C ASN A 10 -14.33 -8.75 -15.45
N ARG A 11 -14.62 -10.05 -15.34
CA ARG A 11 -15.93 -10.56 -14.94
C ARG A 11 -16.24 -10.20 -13.48
N LYS A 12 -15.31 -10.40 -12.56
CA LYS A 12 -15.45 -10.03 -11.15
C LYS A 12 -15.72 -8.53 -10.98
N ARG A 13 -14.94 -7.68 -11.66
CA ARG A 13 -15.16 -6.22 -11.71
C ARG A 13 -16.54 -5.86 -12.26
N GLY A 14 -16.96 -6.54 -13.33
CA GLY A 14 -18.30 -6.36 -13.92
C GLY A 14 -19.43 -6.66 -12.93
N ALA A 15 -19.29 -7.71 -12.12
CA ALA A 15 -20.26 -8.05 -11.08
C ALA A 15 -20.35 -6.96 -9.98
N VAL A 16 -19.20 -6.43 -9.53
CA VAL A 16 -19.13 -5.32 -8.58
C VAL A 16 -19.80 -4.07 -9.15
N LYS A 17 -19.48 -3.71 -10.41
CA LYS A 17 -20.10 -2.57 -11.11
C LYS A 17 -21.62 -2.72 -11.17
N ALA A 18 -22.13 -3.90 -11.50
CA ALA A 18 -23.57 -4.15 -11.56
C ALA A 18 -24.25 -3.96 -10.19
N GLN A 19 -23.62 -4.39 -9.10
CA GLN A 19 -24.15 -4.16 -7.74
C GLN A 19 -24.14 -2.68 -7.36
N LEU A 20 -23.07 -1.95 -7.69
CA LEU A 20 -23.00 -0.49 -7.49
C LEU A 20 -24.09 0.24 -8.27
N THR A 21 -24.36 -0.16 -9.52
CA THR A 21 -25.47 0.41 -10.31
C THR A 21 -26.82 0.23 -9.60
N ARG A 22 -27.08 -0.96 -9.03
CA ARG A 22 -28.32 -1.21 -8.28
C ARG A 22 -28.43 -0.33 -7.04
N ILE A 23 -27.33 -0.12 -6.31
CA ILE A 23 -27.32 0.75 -5.13
C ILE A 23 -27.51 2.22 -5.54
N LYS A 24 -26.84 2.68 -6.60
CA LYS A 24 -27.04 4.02 -7.16
C LYS A 24 -28.51 4.26 -7.53
N ASN A 25 -29.13 3.31 -8.22
CA ASN A 25 -30.54 3.41 -8.59
C ASN A 25 -31.45 3.42 -7.35
N PHE A 26 -31.15 2.59 -6.35
CA PHE A 26 -31.88 2.60 -5.07
C PHE A 26 -31.78 3.97 -4.37
N MET A 27 -30.59 4.57 -4.33
CA MET A 27 -30.39 5.90 -3.71
C MET A 27 -31.15 7.00 -4.45
N ASN A 28 -31.21 6.93 -5.78
CA ASN A 28 -31.88 7.90 -6.64
C ASN A 28 -33.39 7.73 -6.71
N ASN A 29 -33.97 6.66 -6.17
CA ASN A 29 -35.41 6.47 -6.14
C ASN A 29 -36.05 7.52 -5.20
N PRO A 30 -37.10 8.27 -5.60
CA PRO A 30 -37.81 9.22 -4.74
C PRO A 30 -38.56 8.60 -3.55
N ASP A 31 -38.76 7.28 -3.51
CA ASP A 31 -39.46 6.61 -2.41
C ASP A 31 -38.76 6.81 -1.06
N GLU A 32 -39.57 6.89 0.01
CA GLU A 32 -39.11 6.92 1.40
C GLU A 32 -38.40 5.61 1.73
N LYS A 33 -37.15 5.72 2.21
CA LYS A 33 -36.30 4.57 2.51
C LYS A 33 -36.25 4.40 4.01
N ASP A 34 -36.75 3.28 4.50
CA ASP A 34 -36.64 2.96 5.91
C ASP A 34 -35.17 2.64 6.30
N LYS A 35 -34.95 2.60 7.61
CA LYS A 35 -33.63 2.34 8.20
C LYS A 35 -33.08 0.96 7.80
N THR A 36 -33.92 -0.08 7.72
CA THR A 36 -33.47 -1.46 7.46
C THR A 36 -33.00 -1.61 6.01
N HIS A 37 -33.67 -0.99 5.05
CA HIS A 37 -33.24 -0.93 3.66
C HIS A 37 -31.90 -0.21 3.54
N LEU A 38 -31.73 0.93 4.22
CA LEU A 38 -30.47 1.68 4.21
C LEU A 38 -29.31 0.88 4.83
N GLU A 39 -29.54 0.23 5.97
CA GLU A 39 -28.55 -0.65 6.63
C GLU A 39 -28.13 -1.81 5.71
N SER A 40 -29.09 -2.45 5.04
CA SER A 40 -28.79 -3.52 4.08
C SER A 40 -27.89 -3.05 2.92
N LYS A 41 -28.12 -1.82 2.41
CA LYS A 41 -27.28 -1.26 1.35
C LYS A 41 -25.91 -0.86 1.87
N LEU A 42 -25.83 -0.35 3.10
CA LEU A 42 -24.56 -0.03 3.75
C LEU A 42 -23.70 -1.29 3.91
N ASP A 43 -24.26 -2.41 4.35
CA ASP A 43 -23.52 -3.67 4.48
C ASP A 43 -23.11 -4.25 3.12
N THR A 44 -23.97 -4.06 2.11
CA THR A 44 -23.61 -4.38 0.72
C THR A 44 -22.42 -3.53 0.25
N LEU A 45 -22.41 -2.22 0.52
CA LEU A 45 -21.32 -1.32 0.17
C LEU A 45 -20.01 -1.68 0.90
N LYS A 46 -20.08 -1.99 2.19
CA LYS A 46 -18.92 -2.47 2.96
C LYS A 46 -18.32 -3.73 2.33
N SER A 47 -19.16 -4.70 1.98
CA SER A 47 -18.74 -5.95 1.33
C SER A 47 -18.16 -5.70 -0.06
N LEU A 48 -18.77 -4.80 -0.83
CA LEU A 48 -18.29 -4.41 -2.17
C LEU A 48 -16.92 -3.74 -2.12
N ARG A 49 -16.67 -2.90 -1.11
CA ARG A 49 -15.38 -2.26 -0.90
C ARG A 49 -14.27 -3.29 -0.69
N ILE A 50 -14.54 -4.34 0.09
CA ILE A 50 -13.57 -5.44 0.31
C ILE A 50 -13.32 -6.17 -1.01
N LYS A 51 -14.38 -6.60 -1.71
CA LYS A 51 -14.25 -7.29 -3.01
C LYS A 51 -13.48 -6.46 -4.06
N LEU A 52 -13.66 -5.15 -4.06
CA LEU A 52 -12.94 -4.26 -4.97
C LEU A 52 -11.44 -4.21 -4.65
N ARG A 53 -11.09 -4.20 -3.35
CA ARG A 53 -9.70 -4.31 -2.89
C ARG A 53 -9.08 -5.62 -3.37
N ASP A 54 -9.74 -6.74 -3.14
CA ASP A 54 -9.20 -8.07 -3.53
C ASP A 54 -9.00 -8.18 -5.05
N ILE A 55 -9.95 -7.67 -5.85
CA ILE A 55 -9.83 -7.63 -7.32
C ILE A 55 -8.64 -6.76 -7.76
N ARG A 56 -8.45 -5.63 -7.09
CA ARG A 56 -7.35 -4.73 -7.37
C ARG A 56 -6.01 -5.40 -7.04
N ASP A 57 -5.90 -6.05 -5.89
CA ASP A 57 -4.68 -6.73 -5.47
C ASP A 57 -4.36 -7.89 -6.44
N GLU A 58 -5.35 -8.68 -6.84
CA GLU A 58 -5.20 -9.73 -7.88
C GLU A 58 -4.85 -9.14 -9.26
N TYR A 59 -5.29 -7.92 -9.58
CA TYR A 59 -4.90 -7.23 -10.82
C TYR A 59 -3.41 -6.85 -10.81
N TYR A 60 -2.90 -6.33 -9.69
CA TYR A 60 -1.48 -5.98 -9.54
C TYR A 60 -0.55 -7.18 -9.70
N GLU A 61 -0.97 -8.37 -9.26
CA GLU A 61 -0.18 -9.61 -9.44
C GLU A 61 -0.16 -10.13 -10.88
N VAL A 62 -1.18 -9.78 -11.69
CA VAL A 62 -1.40 -10.37 -13.03
C VAL A 62 -0.91 -9.45 -14.14
N VAL A 63 -0.82 -8.15 -13.89
CA VAL A 63 -0.51 -7.12 -14.88
C VAL A 63 0.98 -6.84 -14.90
N ALA A 64 1.52 -6.60 -16.10
CA ALA A 64 2.94 -6.34 -16.27
C ALA A 64 3.35 -4.98 -15.65
N ASP A 65 4.54 -4.94 -15.07
CA ASP A 65 5.07 -3.78 -14.33
C ASP A 65 5.12 -2.49 -15.15
N ASP A 66 5.28 -2.59 -16.47
CA ASP A 66 5.28 -1.45 -17.38
C ASP A 66 3.91 -0.74 -17.40
N ILE A 67 2.83 -1.51 -17.48
CA ILE A 67 1.45 -0.99 -17.41
C ILE A 67 1.18 -0.41 -16.01
N LEU A 68 1.69 -1.04 -14.95
CA LEU A 68 1.53 -0.55 -13.58
C LEU A 68 2.18 0.82 -13.39
N ARG A 69 3.42 1.00 -13.87
CA ARG A 69 4.14 2.28 -13.83
C ARG A 69 3.42 3.38 -14.59
N GLU A 70 2.81 3.08 -15.74
CA GLU A 70 2.01 4.06 -16.47
C GLU A 70 0.78 4.52 -15.67
N ILE A 71 0.11 3.59 -14.98
CA ILE A 71 -1.04 3.88 -14.13
C ILE A 71 -0.63 4.70 -12.90
N GLU A 72 0.48 4.35 -12.24
CA GLU A 72 1.00 5.08 -11.07
C GLU A 72 1.36 6.53 -11.38
N ASN A 73 1.78 6.82 -12.61
CA ASN A 73 2.09 8.18 -13.07
C ASN A 73 0.86 8.96 -13.56
N CYS A 74 -0.34 8.37 -13.51
CA CYS A 74 -1.57 9.06 -13.89
C CYS A 74 -1.96 10.11 -12.82
N PRO A 75 -2.28 11.37 -13.19
CA PRO A 75 -2.64 12.42 -12.22
C PRO A 75 -3.85 12.07 -11.35
N ASP A 76 -4.77 11.26 -11.87
CA ASP A 76 -6.00 10.84 -11.19
C ASP A 76 -5.80 9.55 -10.36
N PHE A 77 -4.58 9.02 -10.30
CA PHE A 77 -4.28 7.84 -9.50
C PHE A 77 -4.18 8.21 -8.02
N GLU A 78 -5.26 7.96 -7.28
CA GLU A 78 -5.23 8.05 -5.82
C GLU A 78 -4.58 6.80 -5.24
N ILE A 79 -3.46 6.99 -4.55
CA ILE A 79 -2.81 5.95 -3.75
C ILE A 79 -3.85 5.44 -2.75
N PRO A 80 -4.03 4.10 -2.62
CA PRO A 80 -4.94 3.54 -1.65
C PRO A 80 -4.72 4.12 -0.26
N THR A 81 -5.81 4.37 0.47
CA THR A 81 -5.72 4.80 1.86
C THR A 81 -4.98 3.76 2.68
N MET A 82 -3.71 4.02 3.00
CA MET A 82 -2.91 3.19 3.90
C MET A 82 -3.54 3.19 5.30
N SER A 83 -3.55 2.03 5.93
CA SER A 83 -3.82 1.88 7.36
C SER A 83 -2.82 2.68 8.18
N ARG A 84 -3.11 2.88 9.46
CA ARG A 84 -2.20 3.59 10.37
C ARG A 84 -0.86 2.87 10.46
N GLU A 85 -0.89 1.55 10.54
CA GLU A 85 0.27 0.68 10.64
C GLU A 85 1.13 0.78 9.38
N GLU A 86 0.53 0.70 8.20
CA GLU A 86 1.24 0.84 6.92
C GLU A 86 1.92 2.21 6.80
N LYS A 87 1.25 3.30 7.21
CA LYS A 87 1.86 4.64 7.20
C LYS A 87 3.06 4.73 8.12
N LEU A 88 2.96 4.18 9.33
CA LEU A 88 4.07 4.17 10.30
C LEU A 88 5.26 3.35 9.78
N CYS A 89 4.99 2.21 9.15
CA CYS A 89 6.04 1.39 8.54
C CYS A 89 6.73 2.12 7.38
N GLU A 90 5.97 2.77 6.50
CA GLU A 90 6.51 3.55 5.38
C GLU A 90 7.36 4.71 5.88
N GLU A 91 6.85 5.51 6.83
CA GLU A 91 7.59 6.61 7.45
C GLU A 91 8.88 6.10 8.12
N HIS A 92 8.82 4.99 8.85
CA HIS A 92 9.99 4.38 9.45
C HIS A 92 11.00 3.95 8.40
N PHE A 93 10.55 3.29 7.32
CA PHE A 93 11.41 2.87 6.22
C PHE A 93 12.05 4.10 5.57
N THR A 94 11.29 5.10 5.10
CA THR A 94 11.85 6.30 4.45
C THR A 94 12.82 7.07 5.35
N SER A 95 12.58 7.09 6.68
CA SER A 95 13.46 7.77 7.64
C SER A 95 14.77 7.02 7.94
N THR A 96 14.77 5.69 7.82
CA THR A 96 15.92 4.85 8.19
C THR A 96 16.67 4.31 6.98
N TYR A 97 16.04 4.23 5.82
CA TYR A 97 16.58 3.62 4.62
C TYR A 97 17.04 4.67 3.59
N ASN A 98 18.22 4.45 2.99
CA ASN A 98 18.64 5.12 1.77
C ASN A 98 19.59 4.23 0.94
N ARG A 99 19.93 4.63 -0.29
CA ARG A 99 20.97 4.00 -1.12
C ARG A 99 22.08 4.99 -1.43
N ASP A 100 23.33 4.56 -1.26
CA ASP A 100 24.47 5.38 -1.68
C ASP A 100 24.63 5.40 -3.22
N GLU A 101 25.53 6.24 -3.72
CA GLU A 101 25.86 6.36 -5.16
C GLU A 101 26.38 5.03 -5.76
N THR A 102 26.84 4.10 -4.92
CA THR A 102 27.30 2.76 -5.29
C THR A 102 26.20 1.70 -5.19
N VAL A 103 24.94 2.11 -4.99
CA VAL A 103 23.75 1.26 -4.89
C VAL A 103 23.76 0.36 -3.64
N ARG A 104 24.59 0.65 -2.63
CA ARG A 104 24.56 -0.07 -1.35
C ARG A 104 23.43 0.44 -0.48
N PHE A 105 22.77 -0.49 0.20
CA PHE A 105 21.70 -0.18 1.14
C PHE A 105 22.27 0.33 2.46
N ILE A 106 21.77 1.48 2.92
CA ILE A 106 22.12 2.08 4.21
C ILE A 106 20.86 2.09 5.07
N VAL A 107 20.94 1.48 6.26
CA VAL A 107 19.86 1.45 7.25
C VAL A 107 20.33 2.10 8.55
N LYS A 108 19.65 3.16 9.00
CA LYS A 108 19.85 3.76 10.32
C LYS A 108 19.11 2.96 11.37
N MET A 109 19.85 2.28 12.23
CA MET A 109 19.30 1.63 13.40
C MET A 109 19.14 2.65 14.55
N PRO A 110 18.00 2.68 15.26
CA PRO A 110 17.85 3.48 16.47
C PRO A 110 18.86 3.06 17.54
N LEU A 111 19.47 4.03 18.22
CA LEU A 111 20.33 3.75 19.37
C LEU A 111 19.47 3.53 20.62
N SER A 112 19.80 2.50 21.42
CA SER A 112 19.06 2.21 22.66
C SER A 112 19.22 3.29 23.73
N ARG A 113 20.26 4.12 23.64
CA ARG A 113 20.58 5.24 24.54
C ARG A 113 21.27 6.34 23.75
N ASP A 114 21.28 7.54 24.32
CA ASP A 114 22.01 8.66 23.72
C ASP A 114 23.51 8.31 23.57
N PRO A 115 24.12 8.54 22.39
CA PRO A 115 25.52 8.19 22.16
C PRO A 115 26.52 8.88 23.09
N SER A 116 26.13 9.92 23.84
CA SER A 116 26.96 10.52 24.90
C SER A 116 27.32 9.52 26.00
N CYS A 117 26.53 8.47 26.23
CA CYS A 117 26.82 7.47 27.24
C CYS A 117 27.95 6.50 26.87
N LEU A 118 28.46 6.56 25.63
CA LEU A 118 29.47 5.63 25.13
C LEU A 118 30.91 5.99 25.52
N GLY A 119 31.16 7.22 25.99
CA GLY A 119 32.50 7.66 26.41
C GLY A 119 33.60 7.31 25.39
N ASP A 120 34.72 6.81 25.91
CA ASP A 120 35.89 6.46 25.09
C ASP A 120 35.67 5.23 24.19
N SER A 121 34.72 4.35 24.56
CA SER A 121 34.36 3.17 23.77
C SER A 121 33.90 3.55 22.35
N LYS A 122 33.28 4.72 22.17
CA LYS A 122 32.90 5.24 20.85
C LYS A 122 34.13 5.46 19.97
N GLN A 123 35.15 6.15 20.49
CA GLN A 123 36.36 6.43 19.72
C GLN A 123 37.16 5.16 19.43
N MET A 124 37.23 4.24 20.39
CA MET A 124 37.90 2.95 20.19
C MET A 124 37.25 2.15 19.06
N ALA A 125 35.91 2.01 19.09
CA ALA A 125 35.17 1.31 18.05
C ALA A 125 35.36 1.94 16.66
N LEU A 126 35.34 3.29 16.56
CA LEU A 126 35.58 3.99 15.29
C LEU A 126 36.98 3.73 14.72
N ARG A 127 38.02 3.73 15.57
CA ARG A 127 39.39 3.41 15.13
C ARG A 127 39.49 1.99 14.60
N SER A 128 38.89 1.02 15.29
CA SER A 128 38.85 -0.37 14.82
C SER A 128 38.09 -0.52 13.50
N LEU A 129 36.99 0.21 13.32
CA LEU A 129 36.18 0.13 12.10
C LEU A 129 36.94 0.64 10.86
N ILE A 130 37.70 1.73 11.01
CA ILE A 130 38.51 2.30 9.94
C ILE A 130 39.61 1.32 9.53
N HIS A 131 40.22 0.62 10.50
CA HIS A 131 41.31 -0.31 10.23
C HIS A 131 40.85 -1.62 9.55
N CYS A 132 39.58 -2.00 9.66
CA CYS A 132 39.03 -3.18 9.00
C CYS A 132 38.62 -2.95 7.52
N GLY A 133 38.81 -1.75 6.97
CA GLY A 133 38.44 -1.41 5.59
C GLY A 133 39.61 -1.20 4.63
N GLU A 134 40.85 -1.47 5.05
CA GLU A 134 42.08 -1.22 4.28
C GLU A 134 42.74 -2.49 3.69
N ASP A 135 42.02 -3.62 3.63
CA ASP A 135 42.46 -4.87 2.96
C ASP A 135 41.76 -5.09 1.59
#